data_AF-A0A976QK82-F1
#
_entry.id   AF-A0A976QK82-F1
#
_cell.length_a   1.000
_cell.length_b   1.000
_cell.length_c   1.000
_cell.angle_alpha   90.00
_cell.angle_beta   90.00
_cell.angle_gamma   90.00
#
_symmetry.space_group_name_H-M   'P 1'
#
loop_
_entity.id
_entity.type
_entity.pdbx_description
1 polymer ?
#
loop_
_entity_poly.entity_id
_entity_poly.type
_entity_poly.pdbx_seq_one_letter_code
_entity_poly.pdbx_strand_id
1 'polypeptide(L)' 'MAIKLSPFWAKTILMLNPFSKILVVCKGYSEDYENFTELVWEDDKDLEFYDRETYPEFQLWL' A
#
# COMPACT_ATOMS: atom_id res chain seq x y z
N MET A 1 5.76 -13.22 -1.65
CA MET A 1 6.48 -12.72 -2.86
C MET A 1 6.13 -11.25 -3.03
N ALA A 2 7.12 -10.37 -3.22
CA ALA A 2 6.89 -8.92 -3.34
C ALA A 2 6.80 -8.48 -4.81
N ILE A 3 5.69 -7.85 -5.19
CA ILE A 3 5.47 -7.29 -6.53
C ILE A 3 5.34 -5.78 -6.38
N LYS A 4 6.18 -5.00 -7.06
CA LYS A 4 6.05 -3.53 -7.05
C LYS A 4 4.73 -3.10 -7.70
N LEU A 5 4.02 -2.20 -7.04
CA LEU A 5 2.76 -1.66 -7.52
C LEU A 5 2.91 -0.18 -7.86
N SER A 6 2.23 0.24 -8.92
CA SER A 6 1.96 1.67 -9.11
C SER A 6 0.82 2.11 -8.18
N PRO A 7 0.76 3.40 -7.78
CA PRO A 7 -0.33 3.98 -6.98
C PRO A 7 -1.74 3.59 -7.41
N PHE A 8 -1.97 3.59 -8.73
CA PHE A 8 -3.26 3.24 -9.32
C PHE A 8 -3.66 1.79 -8.99
N TRP A 9 -2.74 0.85 -9.18
CA TRP A 9 -2.94 -0.55 -8.85
C TRP A 9 -2.98 -0.78 -7.34
N ALA A 10 -2.18 -0.08 -6.54
CA ALA A 10 -2.23 -0.18 -5.08
C ALA A 10 -3.63 0.17 -4.55
N LYS A 11 -4.19 1.32 -4.95
CA LYS A 11 -5.55 1.72 -4.56
C LYS A 11 -6.61 0.75 -5.07
N THR A 12 -6.49 0.33 -6.33
CA THR A 12 -7.46 -0.58 -6.96
C THR A 12 -7.47 -1.94 -6.28
N ILE A 13 -6.28 -2.49 -6.00
CA ILE A 13 -6.15 -3.78 -5.33
C ILE A 13 -6.63 -3.67 -3.88
N LEU A 14 -6.21 -2.64 -3.14
CA LEU A 14 -6.63 -2.41 -1.76
C LEU A 14 -8.17 -2.33 -1.64
N MET A 15 -8.82 -1.61 -2.56
CA MET A 15 -10.28 -1.51 -2.66
C MET A 15 -10.95 -2.82 -3.06
N LEU A 16 -10.34 -3.58 -3.96
CA LEU A 16 -10.84 -4.86 -4.47
C LEU A 16 -10.24 -6.05 -3.70
N ASN A 17 -9.81 -5.87 -2.45
CA ASN A 17 -9.21 -6.94 -1.66
C ASN A 17 -10.23 -7.59 -0.71
N PRO A 18 -11.18 -8.43 -1.17
CA PRO A 18 -12.01 -9.23 -0.28
C PRO A 18 -11.27 -10.47 0.27
N PHE A 19 -10.02 -10.71 -0.18
CA PHE A 19 -9.23 -11.87 0.20
C PHE A 19 -8.03 -11.45 1.05
N SER A 20 -8.05 -11.76 2.35
CA SER A 20 -6.97 -11.50 3.33
C SER A 20 -5.63 -12.21 3.03
N LYS A 21 -5.44 -12.75 1.83
CA LYS A 21 -4.20 -13.41 1.39
C LYS A 21 -3.23 -12.46 0.68
N ILE A 22 -3.68 -11.27 0.33
CA ILE A 22 -2.88 -10.30 -0.41
C ILE A 22 -2.69 -9.08 0.48
N LEU A 23 -1.45 -8.78 0.86
CA LEU A 23 -1.11 -7.64 1.68
C LEU A 23 -0.61 -6.53 0.76
N VAL A 24 -1.24 -5.37 0.78
CA VAL A 24 -0.71 -4.18 0.13
C VAL A 24 0.13 -3.47 1.17
N VAL A 25 1.40 -3.23 0.90
CA VAL A 25 2.30 -2.53 1.82
C VAL A 25 2.86 -1.27 1.19
N CYS A 26 3.13 -0.26 2.01
CA CYS A 26 3.72 1.01 1.60
C CYS A 26 4.99 1.30 2.40
N LYS A 27 6.03 1.77 1.73
CA LYS A 27 7.24 2.29 2.36
C LYS A 27 7.06 3.75 2.73
N GLY A 28 7.63 4.19 3.86
CA GLY A 28 7.57 5.60 4.26
C GLY A 28 6.25 5.99 4.92
N TYR A 29 5.39 5.01 5.21
CA TYR A 29 4.11 5.22 5.87
C TYR A 29 4.19 4.80 7.33
N SER A 30 3.64 5.64 8.23
CA SER A 30 3.78 5.59 9.69
C SER A 30 5.13 6.12 10.22
N GLU A 31 5.39 6.00 11.53
CA GLU A 31 6.65 6.42 12.19
C GLU A 31 7.89 5.67 11.66
N ASP A 32 7.68 4.65 10.83
CA ASP A 32 8.69 3.72 10.32
C ASP A 32 9.03 4.01 8.84
N TYR A 33 9.86 5.03 8.63
CA TYR A 33 10.26 5.48 7.29
C TYR A 33 11.12 4.46 6.51
N GLU A 34 11.72 3.49 7.19
CA GLU A 34 12.58 2.47 6.56
C GLU A 34 11.82 1.19 6.19
N ASN A 35 10.74 0.88 6.91
CA ASN A 35 9.99 -0.36 6.77
C ASN A 35 8.75 -0.22 5.87
N PHE A 36 8.25 -1.37 5.42
CA PHE A 36 6.99 -1.48 4.71
C PHE A 36 5.87 -1.70 5.71
N THR A 37 4.88 -0.82 5.71
CA THR A 37 3.70 -0.91 6.57
C THR A 37 2.53 -1.45 5.75
N GLU A 38 1.76 -2.38 6.32
CA GLU A 38 0.53 -2.87 5.71
C GLU A 38 -0.51 -1.76 5.61
N LEU A 39 -1.16 -1.68 4.45
CA LEU A 39 -2.31 -0.84 4.21
C LEU A 39 -3.58 -1.67 4.31
N VAL A 40 -4.56 -1.14 5.03
CA VAL A 40 -5.88 -1.72 5.22
C VAL A 40 -6.91 -0.77 4.63
N TRP A 41 -7.77 -1.25 3.74
CA TRP A 41 -8.75 -0.38 3.06
C TRP A 41 -9.62 0.43 4.04
N GLU A 42 -10.01 -0.14 5.18
CA GLU A 42 -10.88 0.55 6.15
C GLU A 42 -10.22 1.79 6.77
N ASP A 43 -8.92 1.71 7.09
CA ASP A 43 -8.15 2.80 7.71
C ASP A 43 -7.50 3.73 6.66
N ASP A 44 -7.04 3.16 5.53
CA ASP A 44 -6.11 3.82 4.61
C ASP A 44 -6.74 4.26 3.27
N LYS A 45 -8.05 4.13 3.10
CA LYS A 45 -8.77 4.56 1.87
C LYS A 45 -8.58 6.04 1.52
N ASP A 46 -8.34 6.87 2.55
CA ASP A 46 -8.22 8.33 2.44
C ASP A 46 -6.78 8.79 2.19
N LEU A 47 -5.80 7.86 2.11
CA LEU A 47 -4.43 8.20 1.76
C LEU A 47 -4.30 8.73 0.33
N GLU A 48 -3.41 9.69 0.15
CA GLU A 48 -3.06 10.23 -1.16
C GLU A 48 -2.04 9.33 -1.87
N PHE A 49 -2.48 8.17 -2.38
CA PHE A 49 -1.61 7.18 -3.05
C PHE A 49 -0.70 7.76 -4.15
N TYR A 50 -1.09 8.87 -4.78
CA TYR A 50 -0.32 9.51 -5.85
C TYR A 50 0.80 10.43 -5.35
N ASP A 51 0.81 10.74 -4.05
CA ASP A 51 1.84 11.55 -3.43
C ASP A 51 3.12 10.73 -3.27
N ARG A 52 4.08 10.98 -4.16
CA ARG A 52 5.35 10.23 -4.19
C ARG A 52 6.36 10.74 -3.17
N GLU A 53 6.12 11.89 -2.57
CA GLU A 53 6.97 12.43 -1.50
C GLU A 53 6.71 11.68 -0.19
N THR A 54 5.44 11.47 0.15
CA THR A 54 5.00 10.78 1.37
C THR A 54 4.95 9.26 1.17
N TYR A 55 4.54 8.80 -0.02
CA TYR A 55 4.40 7.37 -0.35
C TYR A 55 5.28 6.96 -1.53
N PRO A 56 6.60 6.82 -1.31
CA PRO A 56 7.57 6.60 -2.38
C PRO A 56 7.46 5.23 -3.05
N GLU A 57 7.00 4.19 -2.34
CA GLU A 57 6.96 2.82 -2.89
C GLU A 57 5.81 1.97 -2.33
N PHE A 58 5.00 1.41 -3.23
CA PHE A 58 3.96 0.43 -2.91
C PHE A 58 4.38 -0.97 -3.39
N GLN A 59 4.08 -1.98 -2.58
CA GLN A 59 4.29 -3.38 -2.94
C GLN A 59 3.08 -4.23 -2.61
N LEU A 60 2.90 -5.29 -3.39
CA LEU A 60 1.99 -6.39 -3.12
C LEU A 60 2.77 -7.53 -2.51
N TRP A 61 2.37 -8.02 -1.35
CA TRP A 61 2.92 -9.21 -0.73
C TRP A 61 1.87 -10.33 -0.81
N LEU A 62 2.25 -11.41 -1.51
CA LEU A 62 1.52 -12.69 -1.64
C LEU A 62 2.10 -13.76 -0.72
#